data_AF-A0A2E0I819-F1
#
_entry.id   AF-A0A2E0I819-F1
#
_cell.length_a   1.000
_cell.length_b   1.000
_cell.length_c   1.000
_cell.angle_alpha   90.00
_cell.angle_beta   90.00
_cell.angle_gamma   90.00
#
_symmetry.space_group_name_H-M   'P 1'
#
loop_
_entity.id
_entity.type
_entity.pdbx_description
1 polymer ?
#
loop_
_entity_poly.entity_id
_entity_poly.type
_entity_poly.pdbx_seq_one_letter_code
_entity_poly.pdbx_strand_id
1 'polypeptide(L)'
;MVLQSIIERRYGMSSKLVTITVTLLMVLLPWSSLVSDELDNGSQKNNLVTQKSWGVGGSNDTGWLELVAEGADPINNTLAYGDLFLDFAPGAIIDNLTFEISVNGSDGYWVNQPQLTLVNTQTEILDWSGNGDLGRQNNFSNNPSSVNQGILDAPLNPNSLTDAYWDLPTGITIDDLIIEALRPVDPKVSFSPVEITIHDTAVNPVDGSLFMLVNEDLIRLDNNSIKHIIDIESEIYGRTLVVDDKNKQLIIGT
;
A
#
# COMPACT_ATOMS: atom_id res chain seq x y z
N MET A 1 -26.11 -39.97 -70.03
CA MET A 1 -27.36 -39.55 -69.39
C MET A 1 -26.96 -39.02 -68.01
N VAL A 2 -26.88 -37.73 -67.69
CA VAL A 2 -27.49 -36.49 -68.20
C VAL A 2 -26.52 -35.31 -67.93
N LEU A 3 -26.44 -34.37 -68.87
CA LEU A 3 -25.86 -33.03 -68.70
C LEU A 3 -26.65 -32.22 -67.66
N GLN A 4 -26.00 -31.37 -66.86
CA GLN A 4 -26.42 -29.97 -66.81
C GLN A 4 -25.34 -29.02 -66.28
N SER A 5 -25.14 -27.99 -67.09
CA SER A 5 -24.33 -26.79 -66.94
C SER A 5 -24.85 -25.86 -65.84
N ILE A 6 -23.93 -25.23 -65.08
CA ILE A 6 -24.23 -23.98 -64.38
C ILE A 6 -23.31 -22.89 -64.95
N ILE A 7 -23.96 -21.91 -65.57
CA ILE A 7 -23.43 -20.73 -66.23
C ILE A 7 -23.03 -19.66 -65.20
N GLU A 8 -21.97 -18.93 -65.54
CA GLU A 8 -21.38 -17.80 -64.81
C GLU A 8 -22.36 -16.68 -64.42
N ARG A 9 -22.03 -15.98 -63.31
CA ARG A 9 -22.04 -14.51 -63.26
C ARG A 9 -20.88 -14.01 -62.39
N ARG A 10 -19.75 -13.65 -62.99
CA ARG A 10 -18.81 -12.71 -62.35
C ARG A 10 -19.36 -11.29 -62.56
N TYR A 11 -19.79 -10.64 -61.50
CA TYR A 11 -20.08 -9.21 -61.51
C TYR A 11 -18.76 -8.45 -61.70
N GLY A 12 -18.52 -7.96 -62.92
CA GLY A 12 -17.45 -7.00 -63.18
C GLY A 12 -17.84 -5.65 -62.58
N MET A 13 -17.27 -5.30 -61.42
CA MET A 13 -17.25 -3.90 -60.96
C MET A 13 -16.55 -3.06 -62.03
N SER A 14 -17.22 -2.01 -62.52
CA SER A 14 -16.68 -1.08 -63.51
C SER A 14 -15.31 -0.57 -63.06
N SER A 15 -14.28 -0.77 -63.89
CA SER A 15 -12.89 -0.43 -63.55
C SER A 15 -12.73 1.04 -63.12
N LYS A 16 -13.60 1.92 -63.62
CA LYS A 16 -13.66 3.34 -63.24
C LYS A 16 -14.03 3.54 -61.77
N LEU A 17 -14.96 2.76 -61.23
CA LEU A 17 -15.33 2.83 -59.81
C LEU A 17 -14.18 2.32 -58.94
N VAL A 18 -13.48 1.25 -59.34
CA VAL A 18 -12.32 0.74 -58.61
C VAL A 18 -11.19 1.78 -58.58
N THR A 19 -10.88 2.39 -59.72
CA THR A 19 -9.85 3.44 -59.78
C THR A 19 -10.22 4.64 -58.90
N ILE A 20 -11.47 5.13 -58.95
CA ILE A 20 -11.91 6.25 -58.10
C ILE A 20 -11.80 5.89 -56.62
N THR A 21 -12.19 4.67 -56.23
CA THR A 21 -12.13 4.22 -54.83
C THR A 21 -10.68 4.14 -54.35
N VAL A 22 -9.76 3.64 -55.18
CA VAL A 22 -8.33 3.53 -54.85
C VAL A 22 -7.65 4.90 -54.83
N THR A 23 -7.99 5.81 -55.74
CA THR A 23 -7.44 7.17 -55.75
C THR A 23 -7.94 7.97 -54.54
N LEU A 24 -9.21 7.85 -54.17
CA LEU A 24 -9.76 8.46 -52.96
C LEU A 24 -9.06 7.91 -51.70
N LEU A 25 -8.81 6.60 -51.65
CA LEU A 25 -8.08 5.96 -50.55
C LEU A 25 -6.65 6.51 -50.47
N MET A 26 -5.93 6.63 -51.58
CA MET A 26 -4.57 7.17 -51.60
C MET A 26 -4.48 8.63 -51.16
N VAL A 27 -5.52 9.44 -51.38
CA VAL A 27 -5.57 10.85 -50.95
C VAL A 27 -5.94 10.99 -49.47
N LEU A 28 -6.65 10.02 -48.89
CA LEU A 28 -7.10 10.06 -47.49
C LEU A 28 -6.11 9.42 -46.49
N LEU A 29 -5.19 8.58 -46.96
CA LEU A 29 -4.15 7.94 -46.12
C LEU A 29 -3.12 8.88 -45.45
N PRO A 30 -2.72 10.05 -45.98
CA PRO A 30 -1.72 10.88 -45.32
C PRO A 30 -2.24 11.62 -44.07
N TRP A 31 -3.54 11.50 -43.72
CA TRP A 31 -4.12 12.11 -42.53
C TRP A 31 -4.32 11.15 -41.35
N SER A 32 -4.03 9.86 -41.50
CA SER A 32 -4.11 8.90 -40.37
C SER A 32 -2.84 8.84 -39.51
N SER A 33 -1.77 9.59 -39.86
CA SER A 33 -0.50 9.57 -39.11
C SER A 33 -0.34 10.69 -38.07
N LEU A 34 -1.42 11.43 -37.76
CA LEU A 34 -1.40 12.52 -36.77
C LEU A 34 -2.25 12.23 -35.52
N VAL A 35 -2.68 10.99 -35.31
CA VAL A 35 -3.18 10.54 -34.00
C VAL A 35 -2.00 9.99 -33.23
N SER A 36 -1.23 10.89 -32.64
CA SER A 36 -0.37 10.60 -31.50
C SER A 36 -1.13 11.05 -30.26
N ASP A 37 -1.65 10.09 -29.51
CA ASP A 37 -1.88 10.26 -28.07
C ASP A 37 -1.65 8.90 -27.41
N GLU A 38 -0.61 8.89 -26.58
CA GLU A 38 -0.64 8.35 -25.23
C GLU A 38 -1.69 7.26 -24.96
N LEU A 39 -1.29 5.99 -25.05
CA LEU A 39 -1.87 4.85 -24.30
C LEU A 39 -1.16 3.55 -24.75
N ASP A 40 -0.20 3.11 -23.94
CA ASP A 40 -0.18 1.77 -23.32
C ASP A 40 1.25 1.47 -22.85
N ASN A 41 1.48 1.69 -21.55
CA ASN A 41 2.65 1.23 -20.83
C ASN A 41 2.52 -0.28 -20.55
N GLY A 42 2.32 -1.05 -21.63
CA GLY A 42 2.20 -2.50 -21.63
C GLY A 42 3.46 -3.09 -22.24
N SER A 43 4.36 -3.58 -21.38
CA SER A 43 5.58 -4.29 -21.73
C SER A 43 5.32 -5.46 -22.69
N GLN A 44 5.40 -5.19 -23.99
CA GLN A 44 5.71 -6.15 -25.04
C GLN A 44 6.95 -5.61 -25.75
N LYS A 45 8.13 -5.98 -25.22
CA LYS A 45 9.42 -5.75 -25.87
C LYS A 45 9.47 -6.54 -27.18
N ASN A 46 8.93 -5.92 -28.23
CA ASN A 46 9.31 -6.26 -29.59
C ASN A 46 10.80 -5.92 -29.71
N ASN A 47 11.66 -6.92 -29.89
CA ASN A 47 13.11 -6.80 -30.12
C ASN A 47 13.44 -6.14 -31.47
N LEU A 48 12.76 -5.04 -31.81
CA LEU A 48 13.19 -4.13 -32.86
C LEU A 48 14.20 -3.20 -32.20
N VAL A 49 15.46 -3.34 -32.60
CA VAL A 49 16.54 -2.42 -32.22
C VAL A 49 16.17 -1.03 -32.76
N THR A 50 15.44 -0.25 -31.98
CA THR A 50 15.33 1.19 -32.21
C THR A 50 16.71 1.75 -31.92
N GLN A 51 17.37 2.23 -32.97
CA GLN A 51 18.67 2.86 -32.86
C GLN A 51 18.52 4.09 -31.96
N LYS A 52 18.87 3.95 -30.67
CA LYS A 52 18.88 5.04 -29.71
C LYS A 52 19.99 6.00 -30.12
N SER A 53 19.62 7.10 -30.77
CA SER A 53 20.53 8.15 -31.18
C SER A 53 20.81 9.05 -29.99
N TRP A 54 22.04 9.02 -29.49
CA TRP A 54 22.48 9.87 -28.39
C TRP A 54 22.96 11.23 -28.93
N GLY A 55 22.56 12.31 -28.27
CA GLY A 55 23.08 13.66 -28.56
C GLY A 55 24.50 13.86 -28.05
N VAL A 56 25.12 15.00 -28.41
CA VAL A 56 26.48 15.38 -27.97
C VAL A 56 26.54 15.75 -26.47
N GLY A 57 25.37 15.96 -25.85
CA GLY A 57 25.22 16.21 -24.42
C GLY A 57 23.74 16.40 -24.06
N GLY A 58 23.43 16.40 -22.77
CA GLY A 58 22.09 16.63 -22.25
C GLY A 58 22.01 16.36 -20.74
N SER A 59 20.86 16.68 -20.14
CA SER A 59 20.48 16.22 -18.81
C SER A 59 19.44 15.10 -18.96
N ASN A 60 19.47 14.15 -18.04
CA ASN A 60 18.46 13.10 -17.99
C ASN A 60 17.91 13.04 -16.57
N ASP A 61 16.62 13.32 -16.43
CA ASP A 61 15.85 13.07 -15.22
C ASP A 61 15.04 11.79 -15.44
N THR A 62 15.29 10.78 -14.63
CA THR A 62 14.59 9.50 -14.71
C THR A 62 13.22 9.52 -14.05
N GLY A 63 12.92 10.60 -13.30
CA GLY A 63 11.81 10.62 -12.35
C GLY A 63 12.01 9.58 -11.24
N TRP A 64 10.91 9.26 -10.56
CA TRP A 64 10.87 8.20 -9.55
C TRP A 64 10.85 6.83 -10.23
N LEU A 65 11.81 5.98 -9.85
CA LEU A 65 11.91 4.60 -10.30
C LEU A 65 11.62 3.67 -9.12
N GLU A 66 10.81 2.66 -9.35
CA GLU A 66 10.55 1.62 -8.36
C GLU A 66 11.71 0.61 -8.37
N LEU A 67 12.30 0.39 -7.20
CA LEU A 67 13.33 -0.62 -6.98
C LEU A 67 12.72 -1.78 -6.20
N VAL A 68 12.65 -2.95 -6.82
CA VAL A 68 12.17 -4.17 -6.18
C VAL A 68 13.33 -5.14 -5.99
N ALA A 69 13.56 -5.55 -4.74
CA ALA A 69 14.52 -6.59 -4.42
C ALA A 69 13.76 -7.91 -4.17
N GLU A 70 14.17 -8.98 -4.86
CA GLU A 70 13.54 -10.29 -4.77
C GLU A 70 14.52 -11.36 -4.26
N GLY A 71 13.98 -12.50 -3.83
CA GLY A 71 14.80 -13.66 -3.47
C GLY A 71 15.28 -13.71 -2.01
N ALA A 72 14.74 -12.87 -1.12
CA ALA A 72 14.98 -13.02 0.32
C ALA A 72 14.42 -14.35 0.84
N ASP A 73 15.23 -15.07 1.63
CA ASP A 73 14.81 -16.26 2.37
C ASP A 73 15.24 -16.15 3.84
N PRO A 74 14.30 -15.85 4.75
CA PRO A 74 14.58 -15.73 6.18
C PRO A 74 15.07 -17.03 6.83
N ILE A 75 14.71 -18.19 6.30
CA ILE A 75 15.10 -19.50 6.87
C ILE A 75 16.56 -19.79 6.54
N ASN A 76 16.97 -19.41 5.33
CA ASN A 76 18.32 -19.63 4.82
C ASN A 76 19.26 -18.42 5.00
N ASN A 77 18.81 -17.36 5.68
CA ASN A 77 19.52 -16.07 5.81
C ASN A 77 20.00 -15.51 4.46
N THR A 78 19.20 -15.69 3.41
CA THR A 78 19.52 -15.18 2.07
C THR A 78 18.92 -13.79 1.93
N LEU A 79 19.75 -12.81 1.53
CA LEU A 79 19.33 -11.45 1.27
C LEU A 79 18.60 -11.35 -0.07
N ALA A 80 17.66 -10.41 -0.18
CA ALA A 80 17.09 -10.04 -1.48
C ALA A 80 18.08 -9.17 -2.25
N TYR A 81 18.06 -9.32 -3.58
CA TYR A 81 18.86 -8.50 -4.49
C TYR A 81 17.96 -7.89 -5.56
N GLY A 82 18.27 -6.66 -5.95
CA GLY A 82 17.60 -5.94 -7.02
C GLY A 82 18.59 -5.01 -7.69
N ASP A 83 18.63 -5.04 -9.02
CA ASP A 83 19.54 -4.22 -9.81
C ASP A 83 18.76 -3.18 -10.61
N LEU A 84 19.24 -1.93 -10.59
CA LEU A 84 18.75 -0.87 -11.46
C LEU A 84 19.78 -0.55 -12.54
N PHE A 85 19.39 -0.77 -13.80
CA PHE A 85 20.23 -0.44 -14.95
C PHE A 85 19.80 0.90 -15.56
N LEU A 86 20.72 1.86 -15.55
CA LEU A 86 20.57 3.13 -16.24
C LEU A 86 21.47 3.15 -17.48
N ASP A 87 20.86 3.28 -18.64
CA ASP A 87 21.59 3.34 -19.91
C ASP A 87 22.13 4.75 -20.17
N PHE A 88 23.43 4.85 -20.46
CA PHE A 88 24.09 6.08 -20.89
C PHE A 88 24.73 5.90 -22.27
N ALA A 89 24.97 7.02 -22.97
CA ALA A 89 25.69 6.98 -24.24
C ALA A 89 27.12 6.42 -24.03
N PRO A 90 27.64 5.55 -24.92
CA PRO A 90 29.00 5.03 -24.79
C PRO A 90 30.04 6.18 -24.76
N GLY A 91 30.89 6.19 -23.73
CA GLY A 91 31.89 7.24 -23.53
C GLY A 91 31.36 8.55 -22.93
N ALA A 92 30.10 8.60 -22.51
CA ALA A 92 29.56 9.74 -21.77
C ALA A 92 30.27 9.91 -20.42
N ILE A 93 30.58 11.16 -20.09
CA ILE A 93 31.03 11.55 -18.75
C ILE A 93 29.79 12.04 -18.01
N ILE A 94 29.47 11.40 -16.89
CA ILE A 94 28.40 11.83 -16.00
C ILE A 94 28.98 12.90 -15.08
N ASP A 95 28.41 14.10 -15.15
CA ASP A 95 28.71 15.20 -14.23
C ASP A 95 27.43 15.59 -13.48
N ASN A 96 27.57 15.94 -12.20
CA ASN A 96 26.46 16.35 -11.33
C ASN A 96 25.30 15.33 -11.17
N LEU A 97 25.61 14.12 -10.68
CA LEU A 97 24.60 13.11 -10.33
C LEU A 97 23.95 13.46 -8.98
N THR A 98 22.62 13.61 -8.97
CA THR A 98 21.83 13.67 -7.74
C THR A 98 21.06 12.36 -7.59
N PHE A 99 20.96 11.86 -6.36
CA PHE A 99 20.27 10.63 -6.03
C PHE A 99 19.35 10.87 -4.84
N GLU A 100 18.09 10.49 -4.98
CA GLU A 100 17.06 10.65 -3.96
C GLU A 100 16.36 9.31 -3.73
N ILE A 101 16.03 9.05 -2.47
CA ILE A 101 15.27 7.86 -2.07
C ILE A 101 13.97 8.37 -1.46
N SER A 102 12.85 7.86 -1.97
CA SER A 102 11.55 8.03 -1.36
C SER A 102 11.08 6.68 -0.81
N VAL A 103 10.50 6.72 0.38
CA VAL A 103 9.92 5.57 1.05
C VAL A 103 8.56 5.96 1.63
N ASN A 104 7.62 5.04 1.57
CA ASN A 104 6.26 5.24 2.06
C ASN A 104 5.74 3.91 2.62
N GLY A 105 5.94 3.71 3.92
CA GLY A 105 5.54 2.49 4.61
C GLY A 105 4.04 2.22 4.59
N SER A 106 3.19 3.27 4.55
CA SER A 106 1.73 3.10 4.49
C SER A 106 1.27 2.59 3.12
N ASP A 107 1.94 2.99 2.04
CA ASP A 107 1.66 2.50 0.67
C ASP A 107 2.45 1.22 0.34
N GLY A 108 3.18 0.65 1.31
CA GLY A 108 3.93 -0.60 1.13
C GLY A 108 5.34 -0.44 0.58
N TYR A 109 5.83 0.78 0.36
CA TYR A 109 7.20 1.07 -0.07
C TYR A 109 8.15 1.16 1.13
N TRP A 110 8.73 0.03 1.50
CA TRP A 110 9.72 -0.08 2.57
C TRP A 110 10.69 -1.23 2.27
N VAL A 111 11.84 -1.23 2.93
CA VAL A 111 12.85 -2.29 2.78
C VAL A 111 13.58 -2.51 4.10
N ASN A 112 13.88 -3.78 4.46
CA ASN A 112 14.64 -4.09 5.67
C ASN A 112 16.14 -3.96 5.40
N GLN A 113 16.81 -3.09 6.16
CA GLN A 113 18.27 -2.92 6.18
C GLN A 113 18.92 -2.86 4.79
N PRO A 114 18.47 -1.97 3.88
CA PRO A 114 19.01 -1.88 2.53
C PRO A 114 20.47 -1.43 2.53
N GLN A 115 21.23 -1.97 1.58
CA GLN A 115 22.54 -1.49 1.19
C GLN A 115 22.53 -1.23 -0.31
N LEU A 116 22.90 -0.02 -0.72
CA LEU A 116 22.95 0.37 -2.13
C LEU A 116 24.39 0.64 -2.53
N THR A 117 24.82 -0.01 -3.61
CA THR A 117 26.18 0.12 -4.13
C THR A 117 26.15 0.36 -5.64
N LEU A 118 27.11 1.15 -6.12
CA LEU A 118 27.35 1.32 -7.54
C LEU A 118 28.11 0.09 -8.06
N VAL A 119 27.45 -0.77 -8.83
CA VAL A 119 27.97 -2.06 -9.31
C VAL A 119 29.37 -1.95 -9.95
N ASN A 120 29.63 -0.89 -10.72
CA ASN A 120 30.88 -0.75 -11.46
C ASN A 120 32.06 -0.26 -10.61
N THR A 121 31.81 0.51 -9.56
CA THR A 121 32.87 1.08 -8.71
C THR A 121 32.93 0.44 -7.32
N GLN A 122 31.95 -0.41 -7.00
CA GLN A 122 31.72 -0.98 -5.67
C GLN A 122 31.66 0.08 -4.56
N THR A 123 31.27 1.31 -4.94
CA THR A 123 31.12 2.41 -4.00
C THR A 123 29.74 2.31 -3.36
N GLU A 124 29.71 2.24 -2.04
CA GLU A 124 28.48 2.30 -1.27
C GLU A 124 27.92 3.73 -1.27
N ILE A 125 26.64 3.85 -1.64
CA ILE A 125 25.93 5.14 -1.71
C ILE A 125 24.86 5.26 -0.62
N LEU A 126 24.45 4.13 -0.03
CA LEU A 126 23.60 4.07 1.16
C LEU A 126 23.93 2.80 1.94
N ASP A 127 24.20 2.96 3.24
CA ASP A 127 24.26 1.85 4.20
C ASP A 127 23.18 2.05 5.27
N TRP A 128 22.18 1.16 5.32
CA TRP A 128 21.17 1.12 6.37
C TRP A 128 21.27 -0.15 7.23
N SER A 129 22.42 -0.82 7.19
CA SER A 129 22.63 -2.03 8.00
C SER A 129 22.48 -1.73 9.50
N GLY A 130 21.82 -2.62 10.23
CA GLY A 130 21.60 -2.48 11.68
C GLY A 130 20.49 -1.51 12.09
N ASN A 131 19.95 -0.71 11.18
CA ASN A 131 18.92 0.30 11.49
C ASN A 131 17.47 -0.22 11.29
N GLY A 132 17.29 -1.50 10.99
CA GLY A 132 15.97 -2.11 10.81
C GLY A 132 15.29 -1.71 9.50
N ASP A 133 13.98 -1.47 9.54
CA ASP A 133 13.19 -1.13 8.36
C ASP A 133 13.43 0.33 7.93
N LEU A 134 13.76 0.56 6.66
CA LEU A 134 13.74 1.86 6.03
C LEU A 134 12.34 2.10 5.43
N GLY A 135 11.69 3.19 5.85
CA GLY A 135 10.37 3.57 5.33
C GLY A 135 9.18 3.25 6.21
N ARG A 136 9.37 2.48 7.29
CA ARG A 136 8.34 2.23 8.30
C ARG A 136 8.96 2.00 9.67
N GLN A 137 8.21 2.31 10.72
CA GLN A 137 8.56 2.01 12.11
C GLN A 137 7.33 1.46 12.80
N ASN A 138 7.28 0.14 13.00
CA ASN A 138 6.09 -0.53 13.55
C ASN A 138 6.17 -0.71 15.07
N ASN A 139 7.35 -0.52 15.66
CA ASN A 139 7.59 -0.76 17.08
C ASN A 139 8.19 0.47 17.76
N PHE A 140 7.92 0.62 19.05
CA PHE A 140 8.61 1.60 19.88
C PHE A 140 10.07 1.20 20.10
N SER A 141 10.94 2.20 20.16
CA SER A 141 12.35 2.02 20.50
C SER A 141 12.50 1.43 21.90
N ASN A 142 13.50 0.55 22.07
CA ASN A 142 13.79 -0.19 23.31
C ASN A 142 12.70 -1.14 23.84
N ASN A 143 11.54 -1.24 23.19
CA ASN A 143 10.43 -2.12 23.58
C ASN A 143 10.26 -2.21 25.11
N PRO A 144 9.94 -1.09 25.78
CA PRO A 144 9.81 -1.04 27.24
C PRO A 144 8.78 -2.07 27.72
N SER A 145 8.83 -2.46 28.99
CA SER A 145 7.92 -3.50 29.52
C SER A 145 6.42 -3.15 29.44
N SER A 146 6.09 -1.88 29.20
CA SER A 146 4.74 -1.37 28.94
C SER A 146 4.28 -1.54 27.49
N VAL A 147 5.19 -1.90 26.57
CA VAL A 147 4.86 -2.18 25.17
C VAL A 147 4.78 -3.69 24.98
N ASN A 148 3.61 -4.16 24.53
CA ASN A 148 3.40 -5.55 24.16
C ASN A 148 2.95 -5.61 22.70
N GLN A 149 3.69 -6.34 21.86
CA GLN A 149 3.40 -6.49 20.43
C GLN A 149 3.21 -5.14 19.68
N GLY A 150 3.96 -4.10 20.07
CA GLY A 150 3.87 -2.77 19.46
C GLY A 150 2.76 -1.88 20.03
N ILE A 151 1.90 -2.41 20.91
CA ILE A 151 0.86 -1.66 21.60
C ILE A 151 1.42 -1.16 22.94
N LEU A 152 1.39 0.16 23.15
CA LEU A 152 1.71 0.76 24.44
C LEU A 152 0.53 0.61 25.38
N ASP A 153 0.60 -0.36 26.27
CA ASP A 153 -0.40 -0.65 27.28
C ASP A 153 0.06 -0.10 28.64
N ALA A 154 -0.10 1.21 28.81
CA ALA A 154 0.23 1.90 30.04
C ALA A 154 -0.87 2.90 30.42
N PRO A 155 -1.11 3.13 31.73
CA PRO A 155 -1.94 4.22 32.18
C PRO A 155 -1.35 5.54 31.68
N LEU A 156 -2.15 6.37 31.01
CA LEU A 156 -1.77 7.75 30.68
C LEU A 156 -1.66 8.54 31.98
N ASN A 157 -0.46 8.59 32.56
CA ASN A 157 -0.18 9.44 33.70
C ASN A 157 -0.18 10.90 33.22
N PRO A 158 -0.95 11.82 33.83
CA PRO A 158 -1.15 13.19 33.33
C PRO A 158 0.14 14.01 33.10
N ASN A 159 1.27 13.58 33.64
CA ASN A 159 2.52 14.32 33.57
C ASN A 159 3.69 13.60 32.89
N SER A 160 3.58 12.31 32.55
CA SER A 160 4.70 11.59 31.91
C SER A 160 4.32 10.18 31.47
N LEU A 161 4.46 9.92 30.16
CA LEU A 161 4.67 8.58 29.62
C LEU A 161 5.86 8.67 28.66
N THR A 162 7.07 8.63 29.21
CA THR A 162 8.34 8.81 28.47
C THR A 162 8.97 7.53 27.97
N ASP A 163 8.37 6.38 28.27
CA ASP A 163 9.07 5.10 28.16
C ASP A 163 9.01 4.51 26.75
N ALA A 164 8.10 5.01 25.92
CA ALA A 164 7.91 4.59 24.54
C ALA A 164 8.11 5.80 23.60
N TYR A 165 9.04 5.67 22.67
CA TYR A 165 9.34 6.69 21.66
C TYR A 165 9.68 6.03 20.33
N TRP A 166 9.49 6.74 19.22
CA TRP A 166 10.05 6.35 17.93
C TRP A 166 11.39 7.03 17.72
N ASP A 167 12.39 6.27 17.31
CA ASP A 167 13.65 6.84 16.86
C ASP A 167 13.48 7.29 15.41
N LEU A 168 13.71 8.58 15.17
CA LEU A 168 13.42 9.26 13.92
C LEU A 168 14.72 9.88 13.39
N PRO A 169 15.15 9.55 12.16
CA PRO A 169 16.35 10.12 11.56
C PRO A 169 16.28 11.65 11.48
N THR A 170 17.45 12.30 11.46
CA THR A 170 17.50 13.76 11.28
C THR A 170 17.05 14.16 9.88
N GLY A 171 16.33 15.28 9.79
CA GLY A 171 15.87 15.83 8.51
C GLY A 171 14.56 15.22 7.97
N ILE A 172 13.88 14.37 8.74
CA ILE A 172 12.54 13.90 8.36
C ILE A 172 11.46 14.92 8.74
N THR A 173 10.41 14.98 7.93
CA THR A 173 9.17 15.72 8.24
C THR A 173 8.05 14.70 8.42
N ILE A 174 7.31 14.78 9.52
CA ILE A 174 6.12 13.96 9.74
C ILE A 174 4.92 14.74 9.21
N ASP A 175 4.31 14.26 8.14
CA ASP A 175 3.14 14.91 7.55
C ASP A 175 1.84 14.57 8.31
N ASP A 176 1.70 13.31 8.74
CA ASP A 176 0.56 12.86 9.54
C ASP A 176 1.01 11.87 10.62
N LEU A 177 0.37 11.96 11.79
CA LEU A 177 0.57 11.05 12.91
C LEU A 177 -0.78 10.70 13.52
N ILE A 178 -1.22 9.47 13.26
CA ILE A 178 -2.43 8.89 13.84
C ILE A 178 -2.05 8.10 15.09
N ILE A 179 -2.60 8.49 16.24
CA ILE A 179 -2.47 7.76 17.50
C ILE A 179 -3.83 7.27 17.91
N GLU A 180 -3.99 5.95 18.01
CA GLU A 180 -5.17 5.32 18.59
C GLU A 180 -4.88 4.95 20.04
N ALA A 181 -5.65 5.52 20.96
CA ALA A 181 -5.54 5.23 22.39
C ALA A 181 -6.88 4.68 22.89
N LEU A 182 -6.85 3.49 23.48
CA LEU A 182 -7.95 2.97 24.27
C LEU A 182 -7.95 3.68 25.63
N ARG A 183 -9.13 3.84 26.24
CA ARG A 183 -9.29 4.39 27.59
C ARG A 183 -9.75 3.28 28.52
N PRO A 184 -8.85 2.44 29.07
CA PRO A 184 -9.26 1.37 29.96
C PRO A 184 -9.93 1.94 31.19
N VAL A 185 -11.14 1.48 31.48
CA VAL A 185 -11.91 1.89 32.66
C VAL A 185 -11.62 0.94 33.82
N ASP A 186 -11.45 1.48 35.03
CA ASP A 186 -11.30 0.64 36.21
C ASP A 186 -12.63 -0.04 36.58
N PRO A 187 -12.61 -1.33 36.98
CA PRO A 187 -13.84 -2.06 37.30
C PRO A 187 -14.56 -1.42 38.50
N LYS A 188 -15.89 -1.36 38.42
CA LYS A 188 -16.73 -0.97 39.57
C LYS A 188 -16.54 -1.99 40.69
N VAL A 189 -16.01 -1.54 41.83
CA VAL A 189 -15.85 -2.35 43.04
C VAL A 189 -16.90 -1.95 44.07
N SER A 190 -17.48 -2.93 44.75
CA SER A 190 -18.41 -2.71 45.86
C SER A 190 -17.99 -3.53 47.07
N PHE A 191 -18.04 -2.92 48.25
CA PHE A 191 -17.80 -3.58 49.53
C PHE A 191 -19.04 -4.32 50.07
N SER A 192 -20.18 -4.16 49.38
CA SER A 192 -21.43 -4.86 49.65
C SER A 192 -21.81 -5.73 48.46
N PRO A 193 -22.50 -6.87 48.66
CA PRO A 193 -23.07 -7.62 47.55
C PRO A 193 -23.94 -6.72 46.67
N VAL A 194 -23.67 -6.71 45.37
CA VAL A 194 -24.44 -6.00 44.35
C VAL A 194 -25.13 -7.05 43.49
N GLU A 195 -26.43 -6.89 43.23
CA GLU A 195 -27.12 -7.70 42.23
C GLU A 195 -26.71 -7.25 40.83
N ILE A 196 -26.23 -8.20 40.03
CA ILE A 196 -25.77 -7.97 38.67
C ILE A 196 -26.74 -8.68 37.74
N THR A 197 -27.44 -7.92 36.90
CA THR A 197 -28.34 -8.44 35.88
C THR A 197 -27.74 -8.20 34.51
N ILE A 198 -27.48 -9.28 33.77
CA ILE A 198 -27.05 -9.18 32.37
C ILE A 198 -28.32 -9.17 31.51
N HIS A 199 -28.50 -8.12 30.72
CA HIS A 199 -29.67 -7.95 29.86
C HIS A 199 -29.45 -8.59 28.49
N ASP A 200 -28.32 -8.29 27.84
CA ASP A 200 -28.00 -8.82 26.53
C ASP A 200 -26.49 -8.74 26.24
N THR A 201 -26.04 -9.45 25.22
CA THR A 201 -24.64 -9.49 24.76
C THR A 201 -24.55 -9.56 23.25
N ALA A 202 -23.56 -8.89 22.64
CA ALA A 202 -23.21 -9.13 21.25
C ALA A 202 -21.72 -8.93 20.99
N VAL A 203 -21.22 -9.58 19.94
CA VAL A 203 -19.82 -9.54 19.56
C VAL A 203 -19.62 -8.50 18.46
N ASN A 204 -18.58 -7.68 18.58
CA ASN A 204 -18.13 -6.77 17.54
C ASN A 204 -17.52 -7.58 16.38
N PRO A 205 -18.04 -7.46 15.15
CA PRO A 205 -17.54 -8.21 13.99
C PRO A 205 -16.18 -7.72 13.49
N VAL A 206 -15.70 -6.54 13.92
CA VAL A 206 -14.44 -5.96 13.43
C VAL A 206 -13.24 -6.51 14.20
N ASP A 207 -13.28 -6.46 15.52
CA ASP A 207 -12.15 -6.80 16.40
C ASP A 207 -12.42 -8.00 17.33
N GLY A 208 -13.66 -8.51 17.36
CA GLY A 208 -14.06 -9.63 18.23
C GLY A 208 -14.33 -9.24 19.69
N SER A 209 -14.30 -7.95 20.05
CA SER A 209 -14.66 -7.48 21.39
C SER A 209 -16.13 -7.77 21.72
N LEU A 210 -16.44 -8.01 22.99
CA LEU A 210 -17.78 -8.34 23.48
C LEU A 210 -18.44 -7.12 24.10
N PHE A 211 -19.60 -6.73 23.59
CA PHE A 211 -20.51 -5.79 24.24
C PHE A 211 -21.47 -6.52 25.16
N MET A 212 -21.65 -6.01 26.37
CA MET A 212 -22.53 -6.58 27.39
C MET A 212 -23.33 -5.48 28.08
N LEU A 213 -24.66 -5.59 28.07
CA LEU A 213 -25.53 -4.75 28.88
C LEU A 213 -25.67 -5.36 30.28
N VAL A 214 -25.21 -4.63 31.29
CA VAL A 214 -25.22 -5.05 32.69
C VAL A 214 -25.88 -3.97 33.53
N ASN A 215 -27.02 -4.27 34.17
CA ASN A 215 -27.82 -3.32 34.93
C ASN A 215 -28.20 -2.07 34.09
N GLU A 216 -27.49 -0.97 34.30
CA GLU A 216 -27.66 0.31 33.61
C GLU A 216 -26.35 0.75 32.95
N ASP A 217 -25.42 -0.19 32.73
CA ASP A 217 -24.13 0.04 32.09
C ASP A 217 -24.01 -0.80 30.81
N LEU A 218 -23.33 -0.24 29.81
CA LEU A 218 -22.79 -0.98 28.68
C LEU A 218 -21.29 -1.20 28.93
N ILE A 219 -20.89 -2.47 28.97
CA ILE A 219 -19.50 -2.87 29.19
C ILE A 219 -18.95 -3.43 27.88
N ARG A 220 -17.76 -2.99 27.49
CA ARG A 220 -17.00 -3.56 26.38
C ARG A 220 -15.81 -4.35 26.92
N LEU A 221 -15.73 -5.61 26.50
CA LEU A 221 -14.71 -6.55 26.93
C LEU A 221 -13.84 -6.97 25.74
N ASP A 222 -12.54 -7.08 25.94
CA ASP A 222 -11.62 -7.62 24.94
C ASP A 222 -10.66 -8.62 25.59
N ASN A 223 -10.64 -9.85 25.07
CA ASN A 223 -9.80 -10.93 25.57
C ASN A 223 -8.34 -10.85 25.05
N ASN A 224 -8.07 -9.97 24.08
CA ASN A 224 -6.73 -9.73 23.57
C ASN A 224 -6.02 -8.58 24.30
N SER A 225 -6.72 -7.82 25.15
CA SER A 225 -6.17 -6.70 25.94
C SER A 225 -5.65 -7.16 27.32
N ILE A 226 -4.62 -6.49 27.86
CA ILE A 226 -4.12 -6.77 29.23
C ILE A 226 -5.21 -6.42 30.26
N LYS A 227 -5.99 -5.36 30.02
CA LYS A 227 -7.20 -5.03 30.78
C LYS A 227 -8.42 -5.53 30.01
N HIS A 228 -9.02 -6.62 30.49
CA HIS A 228 -10.18 -7.25 29.85
C HIS A 228 -11.40 -6.33 29.71
N ILE A 229 -11.57 -5.35 30.61
CA ILE A 229 -12.59 -4.30 30.48
C ILE A 229 -11.92 -3.09 29.83
N ILE A 230 -12.28 -2.84 28.58
CA ILE A 230 -11.70 -1.75 27.79
C ILE A 230 -12.57 -0.50 27.82
N ASP A 231 -13.88 -0.63 28.11
CA ASP A 231 -14.78 0.51 28.26
C ASP A 231 -16.01 0.19 29.14
N ILE A 232 -16.54 1.21 29.80
CA ILE A 232 -17.80 1.17 30.55
C ILE A 232 -18.56 2.48 30.33
N GLU A 233 -19.72 2.39 29.71
CA GLU A 233 -20.65 3.50 29.52
C GLU A 233 -21.80 3.34 30.52
N SER A 234 -21.95 4.30 31.43
CA SER A 234 -23.01 4.28 32.43
C SER A 234 -24.29 4.96 31.92
N GLU A 235 -25.40 4.72 32.63
CA GLU A 235 -26.72 5.30 32.33
C GLU A 235 -27.34 4.81 31.01
N ILE A 236 -27.01 3.58 30.61
CA ILE A 236 -27.57 2.88 29.47
C ILE A 236 -28.73 2.00 29.95
N TYR A 237 -29.96 2.51 29.85
CA TYR A 237 -31.19 1.82 30.25
C TYR A 237 -31.71 0.79 29.22
N GLY A 238 -30.84 0.32 28.33
CA GLY A 238 -31.16 -0.67 27.32
C GLY A 238 -31.42 -2.07 27.88
N ARG A 239 -32.18 -2.87 27.14
CA ARG A 239 -32.48 -4.28 27.46
C ARG A 239 -32.11 -5.24 26.35
N THR A 240 -31.90 -4.75 25.14
CA THR A 240 -31.50 -5.55 23.98
C THR A 240 -30.37 -4.85 23.24
N LEU A 241 -29.50 -5.64 22.63
CA LEU A 241 -28.29 -5.18 22.00
C LEU A 241 -28.11 -5.88 20.65
N VAL A 242 -28.00 -5.10 19.58
CA VAL A 242 -27.85 -5.60 18.22
C VAL A 242 -26.72 -4.85 17.53
N VAL A 243 -25.81 -5.59 16.91
CA VAL A 243 -24.75 -5.01 16.08
C VAL A 243 -25.20 -5.01 14.63
N ASP A 244 -25.28 -3.82 14.04
CA ASP A 244 -25.46 -3.65 12.60
C ASP A 244 -24.07 -3.61 11.92
N ASP A 245 -23.64 -4.76 11.42
CA ASP A 245 -22.34 -4.91 10.76
C ASP A 245 -22.23 -4.08 9.46
N LYS A 246 -23.35 -3.81 8.78
CA LYS A 246 -23.33 -3.06 7.51
C LYS A 246 -23.03 -1.59 7.74
N ASN A 247 -23.65 -1.02 8.78
CA ASN A 247 -23.48 0.40 9.10
C ASN A 247 -22.44 0.65 10.20
N LYS A 248 -21.83 -0.41 10.76
CA LYS A 248 -20.88 -0.35 11.89
C LYS A 248 -21.48 0.39 13.09
N GLN A 249 -22.74 0.09 13.39
CA GLN A 249 -23.48 0.71 14.48
C GLN A 249 -23.86 -0.33 15.53
N LEU A 250 -23.79 0.10 16.79
CA LEU A 250 -24.37 -0.63 17.90
C LEU A 250 -25.76 -0.05 18.18
N ILE A 251 -26.78 -0.89 18.13
CA ILE A 251 -28.18 -0.51 18.37
C ILE A 251 -28.60 -1.08 19.72
N ILE A 252 -29.09 -0.20 20.58
CA ILE A 252 -29.54 -0.53 21.93
C ILE A 252 -31.06 -0.31 21.98
N GLY A 253 -31.81 -1.37 22.21
CA GLY A 253 -33.27 -1.31 22.39
C GLY A 253 -33.65 -1.32 23.87
N THR A 254 -34.62 -0.50 24.24
CA THR A 254 -35.19 -0.41 25.60
C THR A 254 -36.26 -1.46 25.86
#